data_AF-A0A1G8FPF1-F1
#
_entry.id   AF-A0A1G8FPF1-F1
#
_cell.length_a   1.000
_cell.length_b   1.000
_cell.length_c   1.000
_cell.angle_alpha   90.00
_cell.angle_beta   90.00
_cell.angle_gamma   90.00
#
_symmetry.space_group_name_H-M   'P 1'
#
loop_
_entity.id
_entity.type
_entity.pdbx_description
1 polymer ?
#
loop_
_entity_poly.entity_id
_entity_poly.type
_entity_poly.pdbx_seq_one_letter_code
_entity_poly.pdbx_strand_id
1 'polypeptide(L)' 'MSHQTEALKRESEEINRGIDQALSQPLPEQRQREFDEMIKAAHRLWWKIEQVKGGAKSP' A
#
# COMPACT_ATOMS: atom_id res chain seq x y z
N MET A 1 5.10 12.37 29.78
CA MET A 1 5.04 11.42 28.66
C MET A 1 6.33 10.62 28.68
N SER A 2 6.28 9.30 28.47
CA SER A 2 7.47 8.44 28.64
C SER A 2 8.39 8.55 27.42
N HIS A 3 9.70 8.48 27.63
CA HIS A 3 10.71 8.47 26.57
C HIS A 3 10.49 7.36 25.52
N GLN A 4 9.76 6.30 25.87
CA GLN A 4 9.36 5.25 24.93
C GLN A 4 8.40 5.77 23.84
N THR A 5 7.45 6.65 24.19
CA THR A 5 6.51 7.21 23.22
C THR A 5 7.21 8.13 22.22
N GLU A 6 8.21 8.89 22.67
CA GLU A 6 9.00 9.76 21.78
C GLU A 6 9.92 8.96 20.86
N ALA A 7 10.50 7.86 21.35
CA ALA A 7 11.33 6.96 20.55
C ALA A 7 10.50 6.31 19.42
N LEU A 8 9.33 5.76 19.75
CA LEU A 8 8.40 5.17 18.76
C LEU A 8 7.93 6.20 17.74
N LYS A 9 7.71 7.45 18.17
CA LYS A 9 7.32 8.53 17.26
C LYS A 9 8.43 8.86 16.27
N ARG A 10 9.69 8.93 16.70
CA ARG A 10 10.85 9.14 15.82
C ARG A 10 11.03 7.99 14.83
N GLU A 11 10.91 6.75 15.31
CA GLU A 11 11.04 5.56 14.47
C GLU A 11 9.95 5.55 13.39
N SER A 12 8.71 5.91 13.74
CA SER A 12 7.62 6.08 12.78
C SER A 12 7.88 7.19 11.77
N GLU A 13 8.46 8.32 12.18
CA GLU A 13 8.81 9.43 11.30
C GLU A 13 9.97 9.10 10.35
N GLU A 14 10.91 8.25 10.76
CA GLU A 14 11.98 7.73 9.89
C GLU A 14 11.44 6.73 8.85
N ILE A 15 10.56 5.82 9.27
CA ILE A 15 9.89 4.87 8.37
C ILE A 15 9.09 5.62 7.31
N ASN A 16 8.29 6.61 7.72
CA ASN A 16 7.49 7.41 6.79
C ASN A 16 8.36 8.17 5.78
N ARG A 17 9.46 8.78 6.22
CA ARG A 17 10.41 9.45 5.32
C ARG A 17 11.06 8.47 4.34
N GLY A 18 11.40 7.26 4.78
CA GLY A 18 11.93 6.22 3.91
C GLY A 18 10.94 5.78 2.82
N ILE A 19 9.66 5.67 3.17
CA ILE A 19 8.58 5.36 2.23
C ILE A 19 8.40 6.48 1.21
N ASP A 20 8.30 7.74 1.67
CA ASP A 20 8.16 8.90 0.79
C ASP A 20 9.35 9.04 -0.16
N GLN A 21 10.57 8.77 0.33
CA GLN A 21 11.79 8.78 -0.50
C GLN A 21 11.80 7.65 -1.53
N ALA A 22 11.34 6.45 -1.17
CA ALA A 22 11.24 5.33 -2.10
C ALA A 22 10.17 5.56 -3.18
N LEU A 23 9.08 6.25 -2.84
CA LEU A 23 7.98 6.58 -3.75
C LEU A 23 8.27 7.83 -4.62
N SER A 24 9.10 8.75 -4.13
CA SER A 24 9.52 9.95 -4.89
C SER A 24 10.61 9.68 -5.92
N GLN A 25 11.30 8.54 -5.82
CA GLN A 25 12.16 8.08 -6.90
C GLN A 25 11.29 7.54 -8.04
N PRO A 26 11.60 7.87 -9.31
CA PRO A 26 10.94 7.25 -10.44
C PRO A 26 11.07 5.74 -10.29
N LEU A 27 9.94 5.05 -10.10
CA LEU A 27 9.92 3.59 -10.10
C LEU A 27 10.52 3.16 -11.45
N PRO A 28 11.60 2.37 -11.47
CA PRO A 28 12.07 1.76 -12.71
C PRO A 28 10.87 1.15 -13.43
N GLU A 29 10.77 1.28 -14.75
CA GLU A 29 9.58 0.85 -15.52
C GLU A 29 9.13 -0.58 -15.17
N GLN A 30 10.09 -1.45 -14.84
CA GLN A 30 9.84 -2.82 -14.38
C GLN A 30 9.12 -2.87 -13.02
N ARG A 31 9.53 -2.07 -12.03
CA ARG A 31 8.87 -1.96 -10.72
C ARG A 31 7.50 -1.29 -10.82
N GLN A 32 7.33 -0.33 -11.72
CA GLN A 32 6.02 0.26 -11.97
C GLN A 32 5.04 -0.76 -12.55
N ARG A 33 5.48 -1.58 -13.52
CA ARG A 33 4.69 -2.69 -14.06
C ARG A 33 4.33 -3.73 -12.99
N GLU A 34 5.27 -4.11 -12.14
CA GLU A 34 5.02 -5.04 -11.03
C GLU A 34 3.99 -4.47 -10.04
N PHE A 35 4.10 -3.18 -9.72
CA PHE A 35 3.15 -2.49 -8.86
C PHE A 35 1.75 -2.41 -9.48
N ASP A 36 1.66 -2.08 -10.77
CA ASP A 36 0.39 -2.05 -11.51
C ASP A 36 -0.29 -3.44 -11.55
N GLU A 37 0.48 -4.50 -11.78
CA GLU A 37 -0.05 -5.87 -11.75
C GLU A 37 -0.51 -6.27 -10.35
N MET A 38 0.19 -5.82 -9.31
CA MET A 38 -0.22 -6.05 -7.92
C MET A 38 -1.53 -5.33 -7.59
N ILE A 39 -1.70 -4.07 -8.03
CA ILE A 39 -2.96 -3.33 -7.87
C ILE A 39 -4.11 -4.03 -8.61
N LYS A 40 -3.89 -4.46 -9.86
CA LYS A 40 -4.90 -5.23 -10.62
C LYS A 40 -5.28 -6.53 -9.90
N ALA A 41 -4.31 -7.24 -9.32
CA ALA A 41 -4.57 -8.45 -8.56
C ALA A 41 -5.40 -8.16 -7.29
N ALA A 42 -5.09 -7.08 -6.57
CA ALA A 42 -5.83 -6.63 -5.40
C ALA A 42 -7.28 -6.27 -5.75
N HIS A 43 -7.51 -5.52 -6.84
CA HIS A 43 -8.86 -5.20 -7.33
C HIS A 43 -9.65 -6.44 -7.71
N ARG A 44 -9.03 -7.41 -8.41
CA ARG A 44 -9.69 -8.68 -8.75
C ARG A 44 -10.07 -9.48 -7.50
N LEU A 45 -9.20 -9.50 -6.49
CA LEU A 45 -9.48 -10.19 -5.23
C LEU A 45 -10.60 -9.50 -4.46
N TRP A 46 -10.57 -8.17 -4.37
CA TRP A 46 -11.64 -7.36 -3.77
C TRP A 46 -12.98 -7.63 -4.43
N TRP A 47 -13.04 -7.59 -5.76
CA TRP A 47 -14.25 -7.87 -6.53
C TRP A 47 -14.79 -9.29 -6.27
N LYS A 48 -13.90 -10.30 -6.21
CA LYS A 48 -14.30 -11.67 -5.84
C LYS A 48 -14.87 -11.73 -4.43
N ILE A 49 -14.27 -11.02 -3.47
CA ILE A 49 -14.75 -10.97 -2.08
C ILE A 49 -16.13 -10.28 -2.03
N GLU A 50 -16.32 -9.19 -2.77
CA GLU A 50 -17.62 -8.50 -2.86
C GLU A 50 -18.69 -9.40 -3.48
N GLN A 51 -18.40 -10.11 -4.57
CA GLN A 51 -19.33 -11.06 -5.18
C GLN A 51 -19.74 -12.20 -4.24
N VAL A 52 -18.81 -12.67 -3.40
CA VAL A 52 -19.08 -13.72 -2.41
C VAL A 52 -19.89 -13.17 -1.22
N LYS A 53 -19.71 -11.90 -0.85
CA LYS A 53 -20.41 -11.26 0.29
C LYS A 53 -21.78 -10.68 -0.07
N GLY A 54 -22.03 -10.36 -1.34
CA GLY A 54 -23.31 -9.87 -1.82
C GLY A 54 -23.38 -10.11 -3.33
N GLY A 55 -24.29 -11.00 -3.74
CA GLY A 55 -24.44 -11.41 -5.14
C GLY A 55 -24.29 -10.25 -6.12
N ALA A 56 -23.35 -10.43 -7.05
CA ALA A 56 -22.91 -9.52 -8.09
C ALA A 56 -23.91 -8.41 -8.47
N LYS A 57 -23.45 -7.16 -8.41
CA LYS A 57 -23.95 -6.10 -9.29
C LYS A 57 -22.78 -5.39 -9.96
N SER A 58 -22.58 -5.75 -11.22
CA SER A 58 -21.71 -5.09 -12.22
C SER A 58 -22.04 -3.59 -12.33
N PRO A 59 -21.10 -2.77 -12.81
CA PRO A 59 -20.80 -2.68 -14.25
C PRO A 59 -19.45 -3.25 -14.62
#